data_AF-A0A1I4ZEN0-F1
#
_entry.id   AF-A0A1I4ZEN0-F1
#
_cell.length_a   1.000
_cell.length_b   1.000
_cell.length_c   1.000
_cell.angle_alpha   90.00
_cell.angle_beta   90.00
_cell.angle_gamma   90.00
#
_symmetry.space_group_name_H-M   'P 1'
#
loop_
_entity.id
_entity.type
_entity.pdbx_description
1 polymer ?
#
loop_
_entity_poly.entity_id
_entity_poly.type
_entity_poly.pdbx_seq_one_letter_code
_entity_poly.pdbx_strand_id
1 'polypeptide(L)' 'MIALISVLQEVNIEEKVKNAPNSDYGIGIFIGSFIPFLILVIIAYAIYRYHKNNSNID' A
#
# COMPACT_ATOMS: atom_id res chain seq x y z
N MET A 1 8.34 15.56 0.07
CA MET A 1 9.72 15.01 0.11
C MET A 1 9.85 13.83 1.09
N ILE A 2 9.40 13.95 2.35
CA ILE A 2 9.54 12.88 3.38
C ILE A 2 8.75 11.58 3.06
N ALA A 3 7.53 11.70 2.51
CA ALA A 3 6.67 10.54 2.24
C ALA A 3 7.22 9.55 1.20
N LEU A 4 7.94 10.04 0.18
CA LEU A 4 8.53 9.18 -0.85
C LEU A 4 9.68 8.35 -0.29
N ILE A 5 10.45 8.91 0.65
CA ILE A 5 11.55 8.22 1.33
C ILE A 5 11.01 7.12 2.26
N SER A 6 9.84 7.31 2.88
CA SER A 6 9.21 6.30 3.74
C SER A 6 8.81 5.02 2.98
N VAL A 7 8.57 5.12 1.66
CA VAL A 7 8.29 3.96 0.78
C VAL A 7 9.58 3.23 0.39
N LEU A 8 10.72 3.93 0.38
CA LEU A 8 12.04 3.41 0.01
C LEU A 8 12.89 2.99 1.22
N GLN A 9 12.39 3.15 2.45
CA GLN A 9 13.07 2.65 3.64
C GLN A 9 13.07 1.12 3.64
N GLU A 10 14.23 0.54 3.96
CA GLU A 10 14.39 -0.89 4.16
C GLU A 10 13.57 -1.32 5.39
N VAL A 11 12.35 -1.77 5.17
CA VAL A 11 11.48 -2.28 6.23
C VAL A 11 11.82 -3.75 6.41
N ASN A 12 12.60 -4.09 7.44
CA ASN A 12 12.86 -5.49 7.78
C ASN A 12 11.57 -6.13 8.35
N ILE A 13 10.71 -6.61 7.45
CA ILE A 13 9.42 -7.23 7.80
C ILE A 13 9.65 -8.50 8.60
N GLU A 14 10.71 -9.25 8.30
CA GLU A 14 11.04 -10.50 8.97
C GLU A 14 11.38 -10.27 10.45
N GLU A 15 12.17 -9.23 10.74
CA GLU A 15 12.46 -8.80 12.11
C GLU A 15 11.20 -8.31 12.85
N LYS A 16 10.31 -7.58 12.16
CA LYS A 16 9.06 -7.11 12.75
C LYS A 16 8.10 -8.25 13.07
N VAL A 17 8.00 -9.25 12.20
CA VAL A 17 7.17 -10.45 12.42
C VAL A 17 7.77 -11.32 13.53
N LYS A 18 9.10 -11.48 13.58
CA LYS A 18 9.80 -12.23 14.64
C LYS A 18 9.61 -11.60 16.02
N ASN A 19 9.59 -10.27 16.10
CA ASN A 19 9.40 -9.52 17.34
C ASN A 19 7.92 -9.22 17.63
N ALA A 20 6.97 -9.82 16.89
CA ALA A 20 5.56 -9.59 17.10
C ALA A 20 5.12 -10.13 18.48
N PRO A 21 4.34 -9.36 19.28
CA PRO A 21 3.90 -9.79 20.60
C PRO A 21 2.99 -11.03 20.58
N ASN A 22 2.31 -11.27 19.46
CA ASN A 22 1.42 -12.40 19.22
C ASN A 22 1.24 -12.63 17.71
N SER A 23 0.59 -13.75 17.36
CA SER A 23 0.29 -14.12 15.98
C SER A 23 -0.51 -13.05 15.23
N ASP A 24 -1.49 -12.46 15.91
CA ASP A 24 -2.44 -11.53 15.29
C ASP A 24 -1.75 -10.22 14.88
N TYR A 25 -0.81 -9.75 15.68
CA TYR A 25 0.03 -8.60 15.34
C TYR A 25 0.98 -8.91 14.18
N GLY A 26 1.54 -10.12 14.12
CA GLY A 26 2.37 -10.58 13.00
C GLY A 26 1.58 -10.62 11.68
N ILE A 27 0.34 -11.08 11.72
CA ILE A 27 -0.59 -11.04 10.58
C ILE A 27 -0.86 -9.59 10.17
N GLY A 28 -1.06 -8.68 11.13
CA GLY A 28 -1.20 -7.24 10.88
C GLY A 28 0.01 -6.63 10.17
N ILE A 29 1.24 -6.98 10.59
CA ILE A 29 2.48 -6.54 9.92
C ILE A 29 2.54 -7.08 8.49
N PHE A 30 2.24 -8.37 8.30
CA PHE A 30 2.27 -9.01 7.00
C PHE A 30 1.28 -8.37 6.03
N ILE A 31 0.02 -8.21 6.42
CA ILE A 31 -1.01 -7.52 5.62
C ILE A 31 -0.63 -6.05 5.39
N GLY A 32 -0.10 -5.38 6.42
CA GLY A 32 0.38 -4.00 6.34
C GLY A 32 1.43 -3.78 5.26
N SER A 33 2.28 -4.79 5.00
CA SER A 33 3.30 -4.73 3.95
C SER A 33 2.73 -4.63 2.53
N PHE A 34 1.48 -5.05 2.31
CA PHE A 34 0.78 -4.95 1.02
C PHE A 34 0.02 -3.64 0.83
N ILE A 35 -0.14 -2.81 1.87
CA ILE A 35 -0.83 -1.50 1.79
C ILE A 35 -0.25 -0.60 0.68
N PRO A 36 1.08 -0.47 0.49
CA PRO A 36 1.64 0.33 -0.61
C PRO A 36 1.14 -0.11 -1.99
N PHE A 37 1.03 -1.42 -2.22
CA PHE A 37 0.50 -1.97 -3.47
C PHE A 37 -1.00 -1.69 -3.62
N LEU A 38 -1.78 -1.84 -2.54
CA LEU A 38 -3.21 -1.53 -2.55
C LEU A 38 -3.47 -0.05 -2.90
N ILE A 39 -2.64 0.86 -2.38
CA ILE A 39 -2.71 2.29 -2.74
C ILE A 39 -2.48 2.50 -4.23
N LEU A 40 -1.50 1.83 -4.84
CA LEU A 40 -1.27 1.91 -6.28
C LEU A 40 -2.48 1.43 -7.10
N VAL A 41 -3.12 0.33 -6.67
CA VAL A 41 -4.35 -0.19 -7.32
C VAL A 41 -5.49 0.83 -7.22
N ILE A 42 -5.68 1.46 -6.07
CA ILE A 42 -6.70 2.50 -5.88
C ILE A 42 -6.44 3.71 -6.79
N ILE A 43 -5.18 4.16 -6.87
CA ILE A 43 -4.79 5.26 -7.76
C ILE A 43 -5.06 4.89 -9.22
N ALA A 44 -4.64 3.70 -9.66
CA ALA A 44 -4.89 3.23 -11.01
C ALA A 44 -6.39 3.16 -11.34
N TYR A 45 -7.21 2.66 -10.40
CA TYR A 45 -8.66 2.64 -10.54
C TYR A 45 -9.26 4.04 -10.60
N ALA A 46 -8.79 4.98 -9.77
CA ALA A 46 -9.23 6.36 -9.78
C ALA A 46 -8.93 7.05 -11.12
N ILE A 47 -7.72 6.85 -11.65
CA ILE A 47 -7.31 7.36 -12.98
C ILE A 47 -8.20 6.75 -14.06
N TYR A 48 -8.39 5.43 -14.05
CA TYR A 48 -9.27 4.74 -15.00
C TYR A 48 -10.69 5.31 -14.96
N ARG A 49 -11.27 5.44 -13.76
CA ARG A 49 -12.64 5.95 -13.58
C ARG A 49 -12.76 7.40 -14.04
N TYR A 50 -11.78 8.23 -13.73
CA TYR A 50 -11.76 9.63 -14.16
C TYR A 50 -11.76 9.75 -15.69
N HIS A 51 -10.88 9.01 -16.38
CA HIS A 51 -10.83 9.04 -17.85
C HIS A 51 -12.04 8.37 -18.51
N LYS A 52 -12.56 7.27 -17.96
CA LYS A 52 -13.78 6.60 -18.45
C LYS A 52 -15.00 7.52 -18.40
N ASN A 53 -15.11 8.37 -17.38
CA ASN A 53 -16.26 9.27 -17.22
C ASN A 53 -16.18 10.52 -18.13
N ASN A 54 -14.98 10.90 -18.58
CA ASN A 54 -14.77 12.05 -19.46
C ASN A 54 -14.82 11.69 -20.96
N SER A 55 -14.90 10.41 -21.32
CA SER A 55 -15.05 9.96 -22.73
C SER A 55 -16.51 9.92 -23.23
N ASN A 56 -17.46 10.46 -22.45
CA ASN A 56 -18.87 10.68 -22.84
C ASN A 56 -19.23 12.17 -22.78
N ILE A 57 -18.25 13.05 -23.03
CA ILE A 57 -18.50 14.48 -23.22
C ILE A 57 -18.34 14.71 -24.72
N ASP A 58 -19.43 14.43 -25.44
CA ASP A 58 -19.66 14.93 -26.80
C ASP A 58 -19.89 16.46 -26.77
#